data_AF-A0AAV2FSS6-F1
#
_entry.id   AF-A0AAV2FSS6-F1
#
_cell.length_a   1.000
_cell.length_b   1.000
_cell.length_c   1.000
_cell.angle_alpha   90.00
_cell.angle_beta   90.00
_cell.angle_gamma   90.00
#
_symmetry.space_group_name_H-M   'P 1'
#
loop_
_entity.id
_entity.type
_entity.pdbx_description
1 polymer ?
#
loop_
_entity_poly.entity_id
_entity_poly.type
_entity_poly.pdbx_seq_one_letter_code
_entity_poly.pdbx_strand_id
1 'polypeptide(L)'
;MEQYPSSSSTMIITGALLLAVITCLGGAWTGNAQITAGSTEFPSPVCDGASDALGSNWAYYVEQVLTALETTAPNSQAYYAQFWYPEYATGNPRGAAACSTTLGVAECEACLAGVKKNLETCKSYAKGRSENADCSMTFFPIGA
;
A
#
# COMPACT_ATOMS: atom_id res chain seq x y z
N MET A 1 28.03 50.03 -43.04
CA MET A 1 29.44 50.40 -42.84
C MET A 1 29.87 49.63 -41.61
N GLU A 2 30.59 48.54 -41.84
CA GLU A 2 31.95 48.37 -41.31
C GLU A 2 31.91 47.77 -39.90
N GLN A 3 32.67 46.77 -39.49
CA GLN A 3 33.70 45.91 -40.09
C GLN A 3 33.84 44.75 -39.09
N TYR A 4 33.97 43.51 -39.59
CA TYR A 4 34.67 42.47 -38.84
C TYR A 4 36.18 42.79 -38.85
N PRO A 5 36.92 42.44 -37.79
CA PRO A 5 37.91 41.37 -37.96
C PRO A 5 37.88 40.40 -36.76
N SER A 6 37.91 39.07 -36.94
CA SER A 6 38.97 38.23 -37.52
C SER A 6 40.23 38.16 -36.66
N SER A 7 40.34 37.06 -35.89
CA SER A 7 41.54 36.23 -35.64
C SER A 7 41.54 35.73 -34.20
N SER A 8 42.05 34.56 -33.84
CA SER A 8 42.51 33.34 -34.51
C SER A 8 42.96 32.42 -33.37
N SER A 9 43.02 31.12 -33.62
CA SER A 9 43.79 30.11 -32.86
C SER A 9 43.10 29.43 -31.67
N THR A 10 42.32 28.41 -32.01
CA THR A 10 42.60 26.99 -31.71
C THR A 10 43.34 26.66 -30.40
N MET A 11 42.66 26.00 -29.47
CA MET A 11 43.15 24.69 -28.98
C MET A 11 41.98 23.84 -28.50
N ILE A 12 41.68 22.80 -29.28
CA ILE A 12 40.89 21.65 -28.88
C ILE A 12 41.81 20.81 -27.99
N ILE A 13 41.46 20.64 -26.71
CA ILE A 13 41.84 19.43 -25.97
C ILE A 13 40.53 18.74 -25.57
N THR A 14 40.16 17.83 -26.47
CA THR A 14 39.56 16.52 -26.21
C THR A 14 39.49 16.12 -24.74
N GLY A 15 38.26 15.97 -24.26
CA GLY A 15 37.90 15.35 -22.99
C GLY A 15 36.40 15.19 -22.93
N ALA A 16 35.92 14.18 -23.68
CA ALA A 16 34.61 13.55 -23.58
C ALA A 16 34.00 13.61 -22.16
N LEU A 17 32.70 13.73 -21.91
CA LEU A 17 31.51 13.50 -22.72
C LEU A 17 30.33 13.99 -21.86
N LEU A 18 29.37 14.67 -22.50
CA LEU A 18 27.93 14.72 -22.18
C LEU A 18 27.51 15.32 -20.82
N LEU A 19 26.95 16.53 -20.81
CA LEU A 19 25.49 16.81 -20.94
C LEU A 19 24.69 16.22 -19.75
N ALA A 20 24.01 17.01 -18.92
CA ALA A 20 23.15 18.12 -19.30
C ALA A 20 23.05 19.20 -18.22
N VAL A 21 23.08 20.44 -18.71
CA VAL A 21 22.48 21.63 -18.13
C VAL A 21 20.99 21.38 -17.92
N ILE A 22 20.44 21.83 -16.78
CA ILE A 22 19.30 22.77 -16.69
C ILE A 22 19.10 23.04 -15.19
N THR A 23 19.80 24.07 -14.72
CA THR A 23 19.28 24.92 -13.65
C THR A 23 18.12 25.72 -14.23
N CYS A 24 16.99 25.74 -13.54
CA CYS A 24 16.24 26.98 -13.39
C CYS A 24 15.30 26.89 -12.20
N LEU A 25 15.53 27.84 -11.30
CA LEU A 25 14.79 28.20 -10.12
C LEU A 25 13.28 28.34 -10.40
N GLY A 26 12.48 27.68 -9.58
CA GLY A 26 11.06 27.95 -9.41
C GLY A 26 10.68 27.54 -7.99
N GLY A 27 10.55 28.52 -7.10
CA GLY A 27 10.25 28.28 -5.70
C GLY A 27 8.85 27.72 -5.47
N ALA A 28 8.74 26.84 -4.49
CA ALA A 28 7.61 26.76 -3.58
C ALA A 28 8.03 25.92 -2.39
N TRP A 29 7.92 26.49 -1.20
CA TRP A 29 7.85 25.72 0.02
C TRP A 29 6.57 24.87 -0.06
N THR A 30 6.71 23.58 -0.30
CA THR A 30 5.69 22.61 0.07
C THR A 30 6.45 21.49 0.73
N GLY A 31 6.19 21.33 2.03
CA GLY A 31 7.00 20.53 2.92
C GLY A 31 7.33 19.17 2.34
N ASN A 32 8.49 18.66 2.72
CA ASN A 32 8.56 17.24 3.00
C ASN A 32 7.38 16.97 3.93
N ALA A 33 6.27 16.45 3.37
CA ALA A 33 5.48 15.51 4.10
C ALA A 33 6.51 14.47 4.50
N GLN A 34 7.03 14.59 5.72
CA GLN A 34 7.50 13.43 6.42
C GLN A 34 6.27 12.54 6.41
N ILE A 35 6.25 11.60 5.46
CA ILE A 35 5.61 10.32 5.65
C ILE A 35 6.24 9.87 6.97
N THR A 36 5.60 10.23 8.07
CA THR A 36 5.87 9.57 9.34
C THR A 36 5.30 8.22 9.04
N ALA A 37 6.16 7.34 8.51
CA ALA A 37 5.82 5.97 8.32
C ALA A 37 5.33 5.53 9.70
N GLY A 38 4.01 5.34 9.82
CA GLY A 38 3.45 4.59 10.92
C GLY A 38 4.30 3.35 11.09
N SER A 39 4.57 2.98 12.35
CA SER A 39 5.48 1.90 12.74
C SER A 39 5.59 0.84 11.64
N THR A 40 6.75 0.71 10.99
CA THR A 40 6.93 -0.32 9.94
C THR A 40 6.98 -1.74 10.53
N GLU A 41 7.01 -1.83 11.86
CA GLU A 41 6.93 -3.07 12.60
C GLU A 41 5.46 -3.47 12.76
N PHE A 42 5.09 -4.54 12.05
CA PHE A 42 3.81 -5.19 12.22
C PHE A 42 3.99 -6.38 13.18
N PRO A 43 3.27 -6.40 14.32
CA PRO A 43 3.18 -7.58 15.16
C PRO A 43 2.83 -8.84 14.36
N SER A 44 3.21 -9.99 14.90
CA SER A 44 2.80 -11.29 14.34
C SER A 44 1.27 -11.37 14.26
N PRO A 45 0.72 -11.86 13.14
CA PRO A 45 -0.72 -11.98 13.01
C PRO A 45 -1.25 -13.07 13.96
N VAL A 46 -2.50 -12.93 14.37
CA VAL A 46 -3.22 -13.94 15.14
C VAL A 46 -4.04 -14.76 14.16
N CYS A 47 -3.71 -16.05 14.04
CA CYS A 47 -4.48 -17.02 13.24
C CYS A 47 -5.20 -17.99 14.18
N ASP A 48 -6.47 -18.30 13.90
CA ASP A 48 -7.28 -19.17 14.76
C ASP A 48 -8.26 -20.05 13.97
N GLY A 49 -8.55 -21.23 14.51
CA GLY A 49 -9.53 -22.19 13.99
C GLY A 49 -9.09 -22.97 12.75
N ALA A 50 -9.63 -24.19 12.62
CA ALA A 50 -9.40 -25.05 11.47
C ALA A 50 -10.27 -24.62 10.27
N SER A 51 -9.67 -24.53 9.08
CA SER A 51 -10.40 -24.19 7.84
C SER A 51 -10.94 -25.40 7.08
N ASP A 52 -10.71 -26.63 7.55
CA ASP A 52 -11.03 -27.85 6.82
C ASP A 52 -12.53 -27.97 6.44
N ALA A 53 -13.41 -27.42 7.27
CA ALA A 53 -14.85 -27.40 7.05
C ALA A 53 -15.34 -26.23 6.16
N LEU A 54 -14.47 -25.30 5.78
CA LEU A 54 -14.82 -24.08 5.04
C LEU A 54 -14.66 -24.22 3.52
N GLY A 55 -14.24 -25.39 3.06
CA GLY A 55 -14.11 -25.73 1.65
C GLY A 55 -12.74 -25.39 1.04
N SER A 56 -12.41 -26.04 -0.07
CA SER A 56 -11.10 -25.96 -0.73
C SER A 56 -10.72 -24.57 -1.23
N ASN A 57 -11.71 -23.70 -1.46
CA ASN A 57 -11.51 -22.36 -2.00
C ASN A 57 -11.44 -21.28 -0.92
N TRP A 58 -11.45 -21.64 0.37
CA TRP A 58 -11.44 -20.71 1.48
C TRP A 58 -10.33 -19.65 1.37
N ALA A 59 -9.07 -20.08 1.21
CA ALA A 59 -7.92 -19.18 1.11
C ALA A 59 -8.04 -18.20 -0.09
N TYR A 60 -8.60 -18.66 -1.20
CA TYR A 60 -8.84 -17.81 -2.38
C TYR A 60 -9.86 -16.72 -2.08
N TYR A 61 -10.99 -17.05 -1.45
CA TYR A 61 -12.00 -16.04 -1.11
C TYR A 61 -11.54 -15.11 0.02
N VAL A 62 -10.74 -15.60 0.96
CA VAL A 62 -10.08 -14.73 1.95
C VAL A 62 -9.25 -13.68 1.22
N GLU A 63 -8.44 -14.08 0.22
CA GLU A 63 -7.65 -13.12 -0.56
C GLU A 63 -8.51 -12.09 -1.31
N GLN A 64 -9.65 -12.50 -1.87
CA GLN A 64 -10.59 -11.57 -2.50
C GLN A 64 -11.15 -10.56 -1.50
N VAL A 65 -11.54 -11.03 -0.30
CA VAL A 65 -12.02 -10.16 0.79
C VAL A 65 -10.95 -9.18 1.23
N LEU A 66 -9.72 -9.64 1.49
CA LEU A 66 -8.62 -8.78 1.94
C LEU A 66 -8.24 -7.73 0.88
N THR A 67 -8.22 -8.11 -0.40
CA THR A 67 -7.96 -7.18 -1.52
C THR A 67 -9.07 -6.13 -1.66
N ALA A 68 -10.34 -6.53 -1.51
CA ALA A 68 -11.45 -5.60 -1.54
C ALA A 68 -11.37 -4.60 -0.37
N LEU A 69 -10.98 -5.07 0.81
CA LEU A 69 -10.82 -4.23 1.99
C LEU A 69 -9.66 -3.23 1.86
N GLU A 70 -8.51 -3.70 1.37
CA GLU A 70 -7.32 -2.88 1.08
C GLU A 70 -7.64 -1.69 0.18
N THR A 71 -8.49 -1.90 -0.83
CA THR A 71 -8.87 -0.86 -1.81
C THR A 71 -10.04 0.01 -1.36
N THR A 72 -10.96 -0.55 -0.57
CA THR A 72 -12.20 0.15 -0.18
C THR A 72 -12.04 0.99 1.09
N ALA A 73 -11.36 0.46 2.12
CA ALA A 73 -11.24 1.14 3.41
C ALA A 73 -10.59 2.53 3.31
N PRO A 74 -9.51 2.77 2.54
CA PRO A 74 -8.90 4.10 2.43
C PRO A 74 -9.83 5.18 1.86
N ASN A 75 -10.82 4.75 1.07
CA ASN A 75 -11.76 5.64 0.36
C ASN A 75 -13.15 5.67 1.03
N SER A 76 -13.31 4.94 2.13
CA SER A 76 -14.58 4.81 2.85
C SER A 76 -14.75 5.90 3.91
N GLN A 77 -16.00 6.16 4.28
CA GLN A 77 -16.30 7.05 5.39
C GLN A 77 -15.69 6.49 6.68
N ALA A 78 -14.97 7.33 7.43
CA ALA A 78 -14.26 6.96 8.65
C ALA A 78 -13.13 5.92 8.48
N TYR A 79 -12.59 5.75 7.26
CA TYR A 79 -11.48 4.83 6.99
C TYR A 79 -11.77 3.38 7.44
N TYR A 80 -13.01 2.95 7.27
CA TYR A 80 -13.51 1.65 7.70
C TYR A 80 -14.35 0.97 6.61
N ALA A 81 -14.01 -0.27 6.29
CA ALA A 81 -14.81 -1.08 5.37
C ALA A 81 -15.06 -2.48 5.93
N GLN A 82 -16.20 -3.04 5.52
CA GLN A 82 -16.50 -4.46 5.64
C GLN A 82 -16.75 -5.02 4.26
N PHE A 83 -16.33 -6.25 4.03
CA PHE A 83 -16.57 -6.94 2.78
C PHE A 83 -16.93 -8.40 3.05
N TRP A 84 -17.83 -8.93 2.24
CA TRP A 84 -18.21 -10.34 2.26
C TRP A 84 -18.34 -10.83 0.83
N TYR A 85 -17.94 -12.07 0.58
CA TYR A 85 -18.16 -12.70 -0.71
C TYR A 85 -19.53 -13.39 -0.67
N PRO A 86 -20.55 -12.99 -1.46
CA PRO A 86 -21.93 -13.48 -1.31
C PRO A 86 -22.23 -14.80 -2.03
N GLU A 87 -21.34 -15.29 -2.90
CA GLU A 87 -21.65 -16.39 -3.83
C GLU A 87 -21.70 -17.81 -3.21
N TYR A 88 -21.45 -17.96 -1.91
CA TYR A 88 -21.43 -19.28 -1.26
C TYR A 88 -22.33 -19.27 0.01
N ALA A 89 -23.14 -20.29 0.23
CA ALA A 89 -24.27 -20.18 1.17
C ALA A 89 -23.91 -20.51 2.65
N THR A 90 -22.70 -20.99 2.93
CA THR A 90 -22.21 -21.34 4.28
C THR A 90 -20.69 -21.39 4.29
N GLY A 91 -20.03 -20.81 5.31
CA GLY A 91 -18.57 -20.87 5.45
C GLY A 91 -17.78 -19.82 4.67
N ASN A 92 -18.42 -18.76 4.17
CA ASN A 92 -17.72 -17.73 3.38
C ASN A 92 -16.90 -16.81 4.27
N PRO A 93 -15.79 -16.28 3.76
CA PRO A 93 -15.07 -15.26 4.49
C PRO A 93 -15.85 -13.94 4.46
N ARG A 94 -15.93 -13.33 5.64
CA ARG A 94 -16.12 -11.89 5.81
C ARG A 94 -14.81 -11.31 6.30
N GLY A 95 -14.66 -10.01 6.10
CA GLY A 95 -13.61 -9.28 6.74
C GLY A 95 -13.98 -7.84 7.01
N ALA A 96 -13.14 -7.23 7.82
CA ALA A 96 -13.19 -5.81 8.11
C ALA A 96 -11.77 -5.24 8.07
N ALA A 97 -11.65 -4.00 7.63
CA ALA A 97 -10.43 -3.23 7.70
C ALA A 97 -10.71 -1.84 8.25
N ALA A 98 -9.76 -1.33 9.02
CA ALA A 98 -9.81 0.01 9.59
C ALA A 98 -8.43 0.67 9.47
N CYS A 99 -8.40 1.97 9.22
CA CYS A 99 -7.23 2.80 9.42
C CYS A 99 -7.51 3.91 10.44
N SER A 100 -6.45 4.45 11.02
CA SER A 100 -6.51 5.69 11.79
C SER A 100 -7.02 6.82 10.90
N THR A 101 -7.92 7.63 11.44
CA THR A 101 -8.44 8.83 10.76
C THR A 101 -7.39 9.94 10.65
N THR A 102 -6.21 9.77 11.26
CA THR A 102 -5.08 10.69 11.14
C THR A 102 -4.23 10.44 9.91
N LEU A 103 -4.39 9.29 9.24
CA LEU A 103 -3.67 8.96 8.01
C LEU A 103 -4.32 9.57 6.77
N GLY A 104 -3.50 9.97 5.79
CA GLY A 104 -3.96 10.20 4.43
C GLY A 104 -4.38 8.90 3.73
N VAL A 105 -5.12 9.01 2.63
CA VAL A 105 -5.59 7.86 1.84
C VAL A 105 -4.44 6.92 1.43
N ALA A 106 -3.35 7.48 0.90
CA ALA A 106 -2.19 6.70 0.46
C ALA A 106 -1.47 6.00 1.63
N GLU A 107 -1.44 6.61 2.82
CA GLU A 107 -0.81 6.03 4.00
C GLU A 107 -1.66 4.90 4.58
N CYS A 108 -2.99 5.06 4.57
CA CYS A 108 -3.91 3.99 4.93
C CYS A 108 -3.78 2.79 3.96
N GLU A 109 -3.73 3.03 2.65
CA GLU A 109 -3.52 1.97 1.66
C GLU A 109 -2.20 1.22 1.90
N ALA A 110 -1.10 1.95 2.11
CA ALA A 110 0.21 1.34 2.42
C ALA A 110 0.19 0.54 3.73
N CYS A 111 -0.50 1.04 4.77
CA CYS A 111 -0.65 0.32 6.03
C CYS A 111 -1.45 -0.97 5.84
N LEU A 112 -2.57 -0.90 5.11
CA LEU A 112 -3.44 -2.04 4.82
C LEU A 112 -2.71 -3.11 3.98
N ALA A 113 -1.89 -2.71 3.01
CA ALA A 113 -1.04 -3.62 2.26
C ALA A 113 -0.07 -4.39 3.19
N GLY A 114 0.49 -3.72 4.21
CA GLY A 114 1.35 -4.34 5.21
C GLY A 114 0.64 -5.35 6.10
N VAL A 115 -0.53 -5.00 6.69
CA VAL A 115 -1.31 -5.96 7.49
C VAL A 115 -1.83 -7.13 6.65
N LYS A 116 -2.21 -6.89 5.38
CA LYS A 116 -2.61 -7.96 4.45
C LYS A 116 -1.47 -8.94 4.21
N LYS A 117 -0.26 -8.43 3.95
CA LYS A 117 0.94 -9.27 3.76
C LYS A 117 1.20 -10.18 4.96
N ASN A 118 0.98 -9.69 6.18
CA ASN A 118 1.09 -10.52 7.38
C ASN A 118 0.01 -11.62 7.41
N LEU A 119 -1.22 -11.28 7.04
CA LEU A 119 -2.35 -12.21 7.00
C LEU A 119 -2.21 -13.34 5.97
N GLU A 120 -1.27 -13.26 5.02
CA GLU A 120 -0.93 -14.37 4.12
C GLU A 120 -0.70 -15.69 4.88
N THR A 121 -0.01 -15.61 6.03
CA THR A 121 0.28 -16.76 6.88
C THR A 121 -0.95 -17.36 7.58
N CYS A 122 -2.06 -16.60 7.65
CA CYS A 122 -3.29 -17.04 8.29
C CYS A 122 -4.31 -17.64 7.31
N LYS A 123 -4.10 -17.59 5.98
CA LYS A 123 -5.12 -18.00 5.00
C LYS A 123 -5.55 -19.46 5.08
N SER A 124 -4.76 -20.33 5.71
CA SER A 124 -5.09 -21.73 6.01
C SER A 124 -5.86 -21.92 7.33
N TYR A 125 -6.30 -20.83 7.97
CA TYR A 125 -7.06 -20.84 9.21
C TYR A 125 -8.44 -20.27 8.98
N ALA A 126 -9.39 -20.61 9.85
CA ALA A 126 -10.74 -20.07 9.78
C ALA A 126 -10.76 -18.55 10.04
N LYS A 127 -9.87 -18.04 10.88
CA LYS A 127 -9.82 -16.64 11.29
C LYS A 127 -8.40 -16.12 11.24
N GLY A 128 -8.29 -14.85 10.91
CA GLY A 128 -7.03 -14.12 10.96
C GLY A 128 -7.25 -12.68 11.38
N ARG A 129 -6.30 -12.14 12.14
CA ARG A 129 -6.22 -10.73 12.49
C ARG A 129 -4.77 -10.28 12.43
N SER A 130 -4.54 -9.14 11.79
CA SER A 130 -3.27 -8.43 11.84
C SER A 130 -3.56 -6.96 12.08
N GLU A 131 -2.72 -6.34 12.89
CA GLU A 131 -2.85 -4.93 13.25
C GLU A 131 -1.48 -4.28 13.29
N ASN A 132 -1.50 -2.96 13.15
CA ASN A 132 -0.40 -2.03 13.33
C ASN A 132 -0.96 -0.85 14.16
N ALA A 133 -0.10 0.05 14.62
CA ALA A 133 -0.47 1.27 15.32
C ALA A 133 -1.59 2.05 14.60
N ASP A 134 -1.59 2.06 13.27
CA ASP A 134 -2.47 2.90 12.47
C ASP A 134 -3.47 2.16 11.58
N CYS A 135 -3.47 0.82 11.54
CA CYS A 135 -4.44 0.07 10.76
C CYS A 135 -4.63 -1.37 11.25
N SER A 136 -5.75 -1.97 10.88
CA SER A 136 -6.04 -3.37 11.18
C SER A 136 -6.85 -4.02 10.07
N MET A 137 -6.67 -5.32 9.91
CA MET A 137 -7.46 -6.14 9.01
C MET A 137 -7.77 -7.49 9.67
N THR A 138 -8.98 -7.98 9.48
CA THR A 138 -9.43 -9.27 10.00
C THR A 138 -10.31 -10.00 9.01
N PHE A 139 -10.28 -11.34 9.05
CA PHE A 139 -11.22 -12.19 8.34
C PHE A 139 -11.74 -13.33 9.25
N PHE A 140 -12.95 -13.80 8.97
CA PHE A 140 -13.63 -14.86 9.71
C PHE A 140 -14.78 -15.46 8.88
N PRO A 141 -15.26 -16.69 9.16
CA PRO A 141 -16.33 -17.31 8.39
C PRO A 141 -17.71 -16.80 8.81
N ILE A 142 -18.68 -16.85 7.91
CA ILE A 142 -20.10 -16.65 8.22
C ILE A 142 -20.69 -17.93 8.80
N GLY A 143 -21.26 -17.85 10.01
CA GLY A 143 -22.10 -18.91 10.57
C GLY A 143 -21.33 -20.08 11.20
N ALA A 144 -20.20 -19.81 11.85
CA ALA A 144 -19.56 -20.76 12.77
C ALA A 144 -20.38 -20.93 14.06
#